data_AF-A0A258E377-F1
#
_entry.id   AF-A0A258E377-F1
#
_cell.length_a   1.000
_cell.length_b   1.000
_cell.length_c   1.000
_cell.angle_alpha   90.00
_cell.angle_beta   90.00
_cell.angle_gamma   90.00
#
_symmetry.space_group_name_H-M   'P 1'
#
loop_
_entity.id
_entity.type
_entity.pdbx_description
1 polymer ?
#
loop_
_entity_poly.entity_id
_entity_poly.type
_entity_poly.pdbx_seq_one_letter_code
_entity_poly.pdbx_strand_id
1 'polypeptide(L)'
;MQMILGPADEPLTLDEAKAFLRIDHAAEDAVVAALLRAARQMVESTTGRLLLWQNWRLTLDAWPASGVVLAPLAPVAALLEARLVQADGSVQMLADDLFTVQAQRTPGMIQVDRTRVPAPGRARGGIELDLRFGYGASGAAVPGDLLQAVRLLLAHFFEHRDQTPGEGAVPATLDALLRPYRRVRL
;
A
#
# COMPACT_ATOMS: atom_id res chain seq x y z
N MET A 1 -2.93 4.92 11.86
CA MET A 1 -1.98 4.19 11.01
C MET A 1 -1.02 5.19 10.41
N GLN A 2 0.27 4.89 10.38
CA GLN A 2 1.34 5.79 9.97
C GLN A 2 2.28 5.09 8.99
N MET A 3 2.70 5.77 7.94
CA MET A 3 3.74 5.27 7.05
C MET A 3 5.10 5.34 7.75
N ILE A 4 5.82 4.22 7.78
CA ILE A 4 7.19 4.14 8.30
C ILE A 4 8.18 4.29 7.15
N LEU A 5 7.94 3.55 6.06
CA LEU A 5 8.79 3.53 4.88
C LEU A 5 7.93 3.45 3.62
N GLY A 6 8.11 4.42 2.72
CA GLY A 6 7.49 4.41 1.40
C GLY A 6 8.14 3.38 0.46
N PRO A 7 7.65 3.26 -0.78
CA PRO A 7 8.25 2.36 -1.75
C PRO A 7 9.65 2.84 -2.12
N ALA A 8 10.58 1.89 -2.26
CA ALA A 8 11.97 2.19 -2.64
C ALA A 8 12.11 2.60 -4.11
N ASP A 9 11.18 2.12 -4.95
CA ASP A 9 11.17 2.30 -6.40
C ASP A 9 9.76 2.65 -6.89
N GLU A 10 9.61 2.73 -8.21
CA GLU A 10 8.33 2.87 -8.91
C GLU A 10 7.99 1.59 -9.70
N PRO A 11 6.69 1.31 -9.97
CA PRO A 11 6.25 0.06 -10.60
C PRO A 11 6.71 -0.09 -12.06
N LEU A 12 7.20 0.99 -12.66
CA LEU A 12 7.85 1.01 -13.97
C LEU A 12 9.19 1.72 -13.80
N THR A 13 10.21 1.29 -14.52
CA THR A 13 11.44 2.07 -14.64
C THR A 13 11.19 3.35 -15.44
N LEU A 14 12.06 4.34 -15.28
CA LEU A 14 11.97 5.57 -16.06
C LEU A 14 12.08 5.32 -17.56
N ASP A 15 12.92 4.37 -17.98
CA ASP A 15 13.08 4.04 -19.39
C ASP A 15 11.86 3.31 -19.96
N GLU A 16 11.22 2.41 -19.20
CA GLU A 16 9.94 1.80 -19.59
C GLU A 16 8.83 2.85 -19.73
N ALA A 17 8.79 3.81 -18.80
CA ALA A 17 7.85 4.92 -18.83
C ALA A 17 8.06 5.79 -20.07
N LYS A 18 9.30 6.20 -20.35
CA LYS A 18 9.66 6.97 -21.55
C LYS A 18 9.38 6.23 -22.85
N ALA A 19 9.73 4.95 -22.92
CA ALA A 19 9.44 4.12 -24.09
C ALA A 19 7.93 4.06 -24.39
N PHE A 20 7.10 3.97 -23.34
CA PHE A 20 5.64 4.01 -23.49
C PHE A 20 5.13 5.37 -24.00
N LEU A 21 5.72 6.46 -23.51
CA LEU A 21 5.41 7.84 -23.94
C LEU A 21 6.08 8.24 -25.27
N ARG A 22 6.91 7.36 -25.86
CA ARG A 22 7.71 7.62 -27.06
C ARG A 22 8.68 8.80 -26.91
N ILE A 23 9.25 8.96 -25.71
CA ILE A 23 10.28 9.95 -25.40
C ILE A 23 11.65 9.28 -25.53
N ASP A 24 12.56 9.87 -26.31
CA ASP A 24 13.92 9.37 -26.55
C ASP A 24 15.03 10.24 -25.94
N HIS A 25 14.66 11.30 -25.22
CA HIS A 25 15.58 12.25 -24.60
C HIS A 25 15.43 12.36 -23.08
N ALA A 26 16.43 12.94 -22.42
CA ALA A 26 16.46 13.09 -20.96
C ALA A 26 15.84 14.40 -20.42
N ALA A 27 15.46 15.35 -21.29
CA ALA A 27 14.99 16.68 -20.86
C ALA A 27 13.73 16.64 -19.99
N GLU A 28 12.92 15.59 -20.13
CA GLU A 28 11.66 15.42 -19.40
C GLU A 28 11.73 14.33 -18.31
N ASP A 29 12.91 13.76 -18.04
CA ASP A 29 13.10 12.68 -17.06
C ASP A 29 12.47 13.02 -15.69
N ALA A 30 12.67 14.25 -15.22
CA ALA A 30 12.12 14.72 -13.94
C ALA A 30 10.58 14.82 -13.96
N VAL A 31 10.00 15.24 -15.08
CA VAL A 31 8.54 15.34 -15.25
C VAL A 31 7.94 13.95 -15.31
N VAL A 32 8.49 13.05 -16.13
CA VAL A 32 8.03 11.66 -16.26
C VAL A 32 8.10 10.93 -14.91
N ALA A 33 9.19 11.12 -14.15
CA ALA A 33 9.31 10.53 -12.81
C ALA A 33 8.24 11.04 -11.84
N ALA A 34 7.93 12.35 -11.86
CA ALA A 34 6.89 12.93 -11.02
C ALA A 34 5.49 12.41 -11.39
N LEU A 35 5.20 12.33 -12.70
CA LEU A 35 3.92 11.81 -13.21
C LEU A 35 3.75 10.33 -12.93
N LEU A 36 4.82 9.53 -13.00
CA LEU A 36 4.80 8.12 -12.68
C LEU A 36 4.42 7.90 -11.20
N ARG A 37 5.02 8.69 -10.30
CA ARG A 37 4.66 8.67 -8.87
C ARG A 37 3.19 9.04 -8.67
N ALA A 38 2.70 10.07 -9.35
CA ALA A 38 1.30 10.49 -9.27
C ALA A 38 0.35 9.40 -9.79
N ALA A 39 0.70 8.75 -10.91
CA ALA A 39 -0.06 7.65 -11.49
C ALA A 39 -0.14 6.46 -10.52
N ARG A 40 0.98 6.05 -9.92
CA ARG A 40 1.00 5.02 -8.87
C ARG A 40 0.08 5.40 -7.72
N GLN A 41 0.23 6.60 -7.16
CA GLN A 41 -0.57 7.05 -6.01
C GLN A 41 -2.08 7.06 -6.32
N MET A 42 -2.48 7.45 -7.53
CA MET A 42 -3.87 7.42 -7.97
C MET A 42 -4.41 5.99 -8.08
N VAL A 43 -3.63 5.04 -8.60
CA VAL A 43 -4.02 3.62 -8.63
C VAL A 43 -4.14 3.06 -7.21
N GLU A 44 -3.18 3.36 -6.34
CA GLU A 44 -3.17 2.88 -4.96
C GLU A 44 -4.37 3.42 -4.17
N SER A 45 -4.70 4.72 -4.32
CA SER A 45 -5.83 5.35 -3.65
C SER A 45 -7.18 4.80 -4.15
N THR A 46 -7.29 4.57 -5.46
CA THR A 46 -8.52 4.07 -6.09
C THR A 46 -8.80 2.61 -5.74
N THR A 47 -7.76 1.78 -5.66
CA THR A 47 -7.92 0.34 -5.38
C THR A 47 -7.81 0.01 -3.89
N GLY A 48 -7.20 0.89 -3.10
CA GLY A 48 -6.80 0.59 -1.72
C GLY A 48 -5.71 -0.48 -1.64
N ARG A 49 -4.95 -0.67 -2.73
CA ARG A 49 -3.86 -1.63 -2.83
C ARG A 49 -2.54 -0.92 -3.07
N LEU A 50 -1.53 -1.22 -2.28
CA LEU A 50 -0.17 -0.74 -2.51
C LEU A 50 0.47 -1.61 -3.59
N LEU A 51 1.13 -0.96 -4.56
CA LEU A 51 1.72 -1.69 -5.70
C LEU A 51 3.04 -2.32 -5.27
N LEU A 52 3.91 -1.52 -4.65
CA LEU A 52 5.22 -1.93 -4.16
C LEU A 52 5.26 -2.03 -2.65
N TRP A 53 6.32 -2.64 -2.13
CA TRP A 53 6.52 -2.78 -0.70
C TRP A 53 6.57 -1.44 0.03
N GLN A 54 5.73 -1.31 1.05
CA GLN A 54 5.73 -0.17 1.96
C GLN A 54 5.53 -0.70 3.38
N ASN A 55 6.20 -0.06 4.35
CA ASN A 55 6.08 -0.42 5.76
C ASN A 55 5.21 0.60 6.48
N TRP A 56 4.26 0.12 7.26
CA TRP A 56 3.27 0.94 7.95
C TRP A 56 3.06 0.46 9.38
N ARG A 57 2.89 1.40 10.30
CA ARG A 57 2.51 1.13 11.68
C ARG A 57 1.00 1.18 11.83
N LEU A 58 0.40 0.08 12.25
CA LEU A 58 -0.96 0.00 12.74
C LEU A 58 -0.95 0.09 14.26
N THR A 59 -1.59 1.13 14.79
CA THR A 59 -1.76 1.33 16.23
C THR A 59 -3.17 0.94 16.64
N LEU A 60 -3.30 0.12 17.68
CA LEU A 60 -4.58 -0.33 18.24
C LEU A 60 -4.65 0.00 19.73
N ASP A 61 -5.87 0.22 20.22
CA ASP A 61 -6.13 0.48 21.63
C ASP A 61 -6.23 -0.84 22.44
N ALA A 62 -6.80 -1.88 21.84
CA ALA A 62 -6.97 -3.19 22.45
C ALA A 62 -6.97 -4.30 21.40
N TRP A 63 -6.65 -5.53 21.84
CA TRP A 63 -6.77 -6.70 20.99
C TRP A 63 -8.23 -7.00 20.65
N PRO A 64 -8.58 -7.21 19.37
CA PRO A 64 -9.95 -7.56 18.98
C PRO A 64 -10.46 -8.80 19.73
N ALA A 65 -11.72 -8.79 20.16
CA ALA A 65 -12.34 -9.93 20.83
C ALA A 65 -12.28 -11.21 19.99
N SER A 66 -12.37 -11.07 18.67
CA SER A 66 -12.25 -12.16 17.68
C SER A 66 -10.85 -12.78 17.61
N GLY A 67 -9.81 -12.12 18.14
CA GLY A 67 -8.41 -12.51 17.91
C GLY A 67 -7.92 -12.25 16.49
N VAL A 68 -8.66 -11.45 15.71
CA VAL A 68 -8.33 -11.16 14.31
C VAL A 68 -8.23 -9.66 14.11
N VAL A 69 -7.06 -9.20 13.68
CA VAL A 69 -6.83 -7.83 13.22
C VAL A 69 -6.99 -7.80 11.70
N LEU A 70 -7.93 -6.99 11.21
CA LEU A 70 -8.12 -6.79 9.78
C LEU A 70 -7.11 -5.77 9.25
N ALA A 71 -6.42 -6.13 8.17
CA ALA A 71 -5.41 -5.28 7.58
C ALA A 71 -6.08 -4.10 6.82
N PRO A 72 -5.78 -2.84 7.21
CA PRO A 72 -6.44 -1.66 6.63
C PRO A 72 -5.94 -1.30 5.24
N LEU A 73 -4.82 -1.88 4.76
CA LEU A 73 -4.35 -1.80 3.38
C LEU A 73 -4.19 -3.22 2.80
N ALA A 74 -3.98 -3.32 1.49
CA ALA A 74 -3.77 -4.59 0.80
C ALA A 74 -2.68 -4.45 -0.27
N PRO A 75 -2.14 -5.56 -0.78
CA PRO A 75 -2.05 -6.84 -0.08
C PRO A 75 -1.15 -6.70 1.16
N VAL A 76 -1.44 -7.46 2.23
CA VAL A 76 -0.50 -7.59 3.36
C VAL A 76 0.56 -8.61 2.97
N ALA A 77 1.83 -8.25 3.09
CA ALA A 77 2.95 -9.11 2.76
C ALA A 77 3.52 -9.81 4.01
N ALA A 78 3.70 -9.06 5.10
CA ALA A 78 4.26 -9.60 6.34
C ALA A 78 3.92 -8.73 7.56
N LEU A 79 3.94 -9.35 8.74
CA LEU A 79 4.16 -8.66 10.02
C LEU A 79 5.67 -8.59 10.22
N LEU A 80 6.18 -7.38 10.44
CA LEU A 80 7.61 -7.11 10.64
C LEU A 80 7.94 -7.13 12.12
N GLU A 81 7.17 -6.39 12.92
CA GLU A 81 7.35 -6.29 14.37
C GLU A 81 5.99 -6.08 15.04
N ALA A 82 5.84 -6.63 16.24
CA ALA A 82 4.69 -6.39 17.10
C ALA A 82 5.18 -5.99 18.49
N ARG A 83 4.56 -4.95 19.06
CA ARG A 83 4.99 -4.40 20.34
C ARG A 83 3.85 -3.82 21.14
N LEU A 84 4.00 -3.88 22.46
CA LEU A 84 3.12 -3.23 23.42
C LEU A 84 3.78 -2.01 24.01
N VAL A 85 3.04 -0.91 24.03
CA VAL A 85 3.44 0.33 24.70
C VAL A 85 2.87 0.32 26.11
N GLN A 86 3.74 0.34 27.11
CA GLN A 86 3.40 0.31 28.52
C GLN A 86 3.03 1.71 29.04
N ALA A 87 2.38 1.79 30.21
CA ALA A 87 1.94 3.06 30.80
C ALA A 87 3.08 4.08 30.92
N ASP A 88 4.27 3.63 31.34
CA ASP A 88 5.49 4.43 31.50
C ASP A 88 6.18 4.82 30.18
N GLY A 89 5.68 4.30 29.04
CA GLY A 89 6.24 4.55 27.71
C GLY A 89 7.31 3.57 27.28
N SER A 90 7.66 2.59 28.13
CA SER A 90 8.50 1.48 27.72
C SER A 90 7.79 0.62 26.68
N VAL A 91 8.60 -0.02 25.82
CA VAL A 91 8.11 -0.86 24.73
C VAL A 91 8.48 -2.30 25.05
N GLN A 92 7.49 -3.18 25.06
CA GLN A 92 7.67 -4.62 25.17
C GLN A 92 7.51 -5.25 23.79
N MET A 93 8.55 -5.90 23.29
CA MET A 93 8.47 -6.67 22.04
C MET A 93 7.68 -7.95 22.25
N LEU A 94 6.81 -8.26 21.29
CA LEU A 94 6.04 -9.50 21.26
C LEU A 94 6.74 -10.51 20.35
N ALA A 95 6.62 -11.79 20.68
CA ALA A 95 7.17 -12.87 19.86
C ALA A 95 6.32 -13.08 18.60
N ASP A 96 6.98 -13.35 17.47
CA ASP A 96 6.32 -13.51 16.15
C ASP A 96 5.38 -14.71 16.12
N ASP A 97 5.63 -15.74 16.93
CA ASP A 97 4.82 -16.96 17.01
C ASP A 97 3.44 -16.73 17.63
N LEU A 98 3.18 -15.55 18.20
CA LEU A 98 1.86 -15.11 18.63
C LEU A 98 0.97 -14.69 17.45
N PHE A 99 1.53 -14.55 16.26
CA PHE A 99 0.84 -13.99 15.11
C PHE A 99 0.87 -14.93 13.91
N THR A 100 -0.22 -14.95 13.15
CA THR A 100 -0.27 -15.64 11.86
C THR A 100 -0.89 -14.72 10.82
N VAL A 101 -0.11 -14.40 9.78
CA VAL A 101 -0.55 -13.54 8.68
C VAL A 101 -1.21 -14.38 7.60
N GLN A 102 -2.49 -14.11 7.34
CA GLN A 102 -3.26 -14.70 6.25
C GLN A 102 -3.35 -13.70 5.08
N ALA A 103 -2.27 -13.64 4.29
CA ALA A 103 -2.13 -12.68 3.19
C ALA A 103 -3.10 -12.91 2.02
N GLN A 104 -3.57 -14.14 1.84
CA GLN A 104 -4.41 -14.56 0.72
C GLN A 104 -5.89 -14.21 0.90
N ARG A 105 -6.31 -13.79 2.11
CA ARG A 105 -7.68 -13.34 2.37
C ARG A 105 -7.90 -11.91 1.90
N THR A 106 -9.15 -11.60 1.57
CA THR A 106 -9.59 -10.24 1.27
C THR A 106 -10.72 -9.86 2.24
N PRO A 107 -10.50 -8.91 3.17
CA PRO A 107 -9.22 -8.25 3.48
C PRO A 107 -8.20 -9.22 4.08
N GLY A 108 -6.91 -8.84 4.02
CA GLY A 108 -5.85 -9.58 4.70
C GLY A 108 -6.09 -9.60 6.21
N MET A 109 -5.75 -10.72 6.86
CA MET A 109 -6.02 -10.91 8.29
C MET A 109 -4.74 -11.25 9.03
N ILE A 110 -4.60 -10.72 10.24
CA ILE A 110 -3.54 -11.09 11.18
C ILE A 110 -4.23 -11.73 12.38
N GLN A 111 -4.07 -13.05 12.52
CA GLN A 111 -4.56 -13.77 13.67
C GLN A 111 -3.59 -13.58 14.83
N VAL A 112 -4.13 -13.39 16.02
CA VAL A 112 -3.39 -13.20 17.27
C VAL A 112 -3.76 -14.34 18.21
N ASP A 113 -2.78 -15.02 18.78
CA ASP A 113 -3.01 -16.00 19.84
C ASP A 113 -3.46 -15.30 21.13
N ARG A 114 -4.78 -15.23 21.29
CA ARG A 114 -5.43 -14.59 22.43
C ARG A 114 -5.13 -15.25 23.78
N THR A 115 -4.67 -16.50 23.79
CA THR A 115 -4.38 -17.21 25.05
C THR A 115 -3.02 -16.82 25.61
N ARG A 116 -2.10 -16.37 24.75
CA ARG A 116 -0.72 -16.05 25.09
C ARG A 116 -0.40 -14.56 25.00
N VAL A 117 -1.15 -13.79 24.20
CA VAL A 117 -0.85 -12.37 23.99
C VAL A 117 -1.12 -11.56 25.27
N PRO A 118 -0.16 -10.75 25.75
CA PRO A 118 -0.38 -9.90 26.91
C PRO A 118 -1.35 -8.77 26.60
N ALA A 119 -2.06 -8.30 27.63
CA ALA A 119 -2.87 -7.09 27.54
C ALA A 119 -1.96 -5.85 27.39
N PRO A 120 -2.38 -4.84 26.60
CA PRO A 120 -1.60 -3.60 26.49
C PRO A 120 -1.54 -2.85 27.82
N GLY A 121 -0.38 -2.26 28.11
CA GLY A 121 -0.17 -1.47 29.34
C GLY A 121 -0.79 -0.07 29.28
N ARG A 122 -1.27 0.38 28.12
CA ARG A 122 -2.01 1.64 27.92
C ARG A 122 -3.39 1.38 27.35
N ALA A 123 -4.38 2.13 27.83
CA ALA A 123 -5.76 2.05 27.36
C ALA A 123 -5.97 2.57 25.92
N ARG A 124 -5.04 3.42 25.42
CA ARG A 124 -5.08 3.95 24.05
C ARG A 124 -3.70 3.83 23.41
N GLY A 125 -3.67 3.39 22.16
CA GLY A 125 -2.46 3.17 21.38
C GLY A 125 -1.44 2.26 22.06
N GLY A 126 -1.91 1.30 22.87
CA GLY A 126 -1.05 0.39 23.61
C GLY A 126 -0.47 -0.75 22.77
N ILE A 127 -0.91 -0.91 21.53
CA ILE A 127 -0.46 -1.95 20.60
C ILE A 127 0.03 -1.28 19.33
N GLU A 128 1.22 -1.66 18.87
CA GLU A 128 1.76 -1.24 17.59
C GLU A 128 2.20 -2.47 16.80
N LEU A 129 1.71 -2.56 15.56
CA LEU A 129 2.05 -3.60 14.59
C LEU A 129 2.69 -2.94 13.37
N ASP A 130 3.93 -3.27 13.11
CA ASP A 130 4.65 -2.84 11.91
C ASP A 130 4.42 -3.86 10.81
N LEU A 131 3.73 -3.45 9.76
CA LEU A 131 3.26 -4.31 8.69
C LEU A 131 3.91 -3.89 7.38
N ARG A 132 4.29 -4.88 6.57
CA ARG A 132 4.64 -4.68 5.17
C ARG A 132 3.42 -4.94 4.31
N PHE A 133 3.13 -4.01 3.41
CA PHE A 133 2.11 -4.11 2.39
C PHE A 133 2.74 -4.06 1.01
N GLY A 134 2.02 -4.51 -0.02
CA GLY A 134 2.45 -4.43 -1.41
C GLY A 134 2.79 -5.78 -2.04
N TYR A 135 2.81 -5.84 -3.37
CA TYR A 135 3.03 -7.10 -4.09
C TYR A 135 4.49 -7.56 -4.09
N GLY A 136 5.44 -6.63 -4.12
CA GLY A 136 6.86 -6.94 -4.17
C GLY A 136 7.74 -5.71 -4.11
N ALA A 137 9.06 -5.92 -4.17
CA ALA A 137 10.04 -4.84 -4.23
C ALA A 137 10.05 -4.11 -5.58
N SER A 138 9.61 -4.77 -6.66
CA SER A 138 9.66 -4.24 -8.02
C SER A 138 8.35 -4.46 -8.79
N GLY A 139 8.23 -3.75 -9.92
CA GLY A 139 7.08 -3.85 -10.83
C GLY A 139 6.76 -5.27 -11.29
N ALA A 140 7.75 -6.18 -11.35
CA ALA A 140 7.55 -7.56 -11.79
C ALA A 140 6.57 -8.37 -10.91
N ALA A 141 6.40 -7.99 -9.65
CA ALA A 141 5.44 -8.64 -8.74
C ALA A 141 4.02 -8.06 -8.86
N VAL A 142 3.86 -6.90 -9.49
CA VAL A 142 2.58 -6.19 -9.59
C VAL A 142 1.73 -6.84 -10.68
N PRO A 143 0.42 -7.08 -10.42
CA PRO A 143 -0.49 -7.58 -11.45
C PRO A 143 -0.47 -6.72 -12.72
N GLY A 144 -0.47 -7.37 -13.89
CA GLY A 144 -0.36 -6.70 -15.19
C GLY A 144 -1.42 -5.62 -15.42
N ASP A 145 -2.65 -5.86 -14.96
CA ASP A 145 -3.76 -4.89 -15.08
C ASP A 145 -3.49 -3.59 -14.31
N LEU A 146 -2.86 -3.70 -13.12
CA LEU A 146 -2.47 -2.54 -12.31
C LEU A 146 -1.28 -1.81 -12.92
N LEU A 147 -0.31 -2.53 -13.48
CA LEU A 147 0.78 -1.90 -14.24
C LEU A 147 0.25 -1.16 -15.48
N GLN A 148 -0.71 -1.77 -16.19
CA GLN A 148 -1.33 -1.14 -17.34
C GLN A 148 -2.14 0.09 -16.96
N ALA A 149 -2.86 0.05 -15.83
CA ALA A 149 -3.54 1.21 -15.28
C ALA A 149 -2.56 2.36 -14.98
N VAL A 150 -1.38 2.07 -14.41
CA VAL A 150 -0.32 3.06 -14.19
C VAL A 150 0.17 3.64 -15.52
N ARG A 151 0.41 2.82 -16.55
CA ARG A 151 0.83 3.30 -17.88
C ARG A 151 -0.19 4.25 -18.51
N LEU A 152 -1.47 3.89 -18.47
CA LEU A 152 -2.55 4.71 -19.03
C LEU A 152 -2.69 6.04 -18.29
N LEU A 153 -2.60 6.03 -16.95
CA LEU A 153 -2.62 7.26 -16.15
C LEU A 153 -1.40 8.14 -16.39
N LEU A 154 -0.22 7.54 -16.52
CA LEU A 154 1.02 8.26 -16.85
C LEU A 154 0.87 8.99 -18.19
N ALA A 155 0.44 8.31 -19.25
CA ALA A 155 0.20 8.92 -20.56
C ALA A 155 -0.86 10.03 -20.47
N HIS A 156 -1.96 9.76 -19.77
CA HIS A 156 -3.00 10.76 -19.57
C HIS A 156 -2.46 12.01 -18.87
N PHE A 157 -1.71 11.89 -17.78
CA PHE A 157 -1.16 13.05 -17.09
C PHE A 157 -0.09 13.79 -17.90
N PHE A 158 0.67 13.06 -18.73
CA PHE A 158 1.68 13.67 -19.58
C PHE A 158 1.04 14.50 -20.71
N GLU A 159 0.02 13.96 -21.38
CA GLU A 159 -0.74 14.65 -22.43
C GLU A 159 -1.50 15.88 -21.90
N HIS A 160 -1.89 15.84 -20.62
CA HIS A 160 -2.76 16.84 -19.99
C HIS A 160 -2.07 17.63 -18.88
N ARG A 161 -0.75 17.79 -18.97
CA ARG A 161 0.08 18.45 -17.93
C ARG A 161 -0.33 19.88 -17.59
N ASP A 162 -1.01 20.56 -18.51
CA ASP A 162 -1.44 21.96 -18.40
C ASP A 162 -2.95 22.11 -18.10
N GLN A 163 -3.66 21.01 -17.78
CA GLN A 163 -5.10 21.06 -17.53
C GLN A 163 -5.46 21.60 -16.15
N THR A 164 -6.54 22.39 -16.12
CA THR A 164 -7.16 22.89 -14.88
C THR A 164 -7.92 21.76 -14.15
N PRO A 165 -7.91 21.71 -12.80
CA PRO A 165 -8.63 20.69 -12.05
C PRO A 165 -10.11 20.65 -12.42
N GLY A 166 -10.60 19.50 -12.90
CA GLY A 166 -11.99 19.31 -13.33
C GLY A 166 -12.16 19.14 -14.85
N GLU A 167 -11.15 19.48 -15.63
CA GLU A 167 -11.04 19.12 -17.05
C GLU A 167 -10.03 17.98 -17.16
N GLY A 168 -10.43 16.86 -17.77
CA GLY A 168 -9.63 15.63 -17.82
C GLY A 168 -10.38 14.43 -17.26
N ALA A 169 -11.39 13.96 -18.00
CA ALA A 169 -12.00 12.67 -17.69
C ALA A 169 -10.94 11.58 -17.88
N VAL A 170 -10.61 10.88 -16.80
CA VAL A 170 -9.71 9.73 -16.85
C VAL A 170 -10.32 8.66 -17.77
N PRO A 171 -9.54 7.99 -18.64
CA PRO A 171 -10.09 7.06 -19.64
C PRO A 171 -11.00 5.99 -19.02
N ALA A 172 -12.16 5.74 -19.64
CA ALA A 172 -13.14 4.75 -19.14
C ALA A 172 -12.57 3.32 -19.01
N THR A 173 -11.56 2.99 -19.82
CA THR A 173 -10.81 1.73 -19.75
C THR A 173 -10.08 1.54 -18.41
N LEU A 174 -9.70 2.63 -17.74
CA LEU A 174 -9.08 2.57 -16.42
C LEU A 174 -10.04 1.99 -15.38
N ASP A 175 -11.32 2.39 -15.40
CA ASP A 175 -12.30 1.90 -14.44
C ASP A 175 -12.47 0.37 -14.56
N ALA A 176 -12.51 -0.15 -15.78
CA ALA A 176 -12.59 -1.57 -16.05
C ALA A 176 -11.39 -2.35 -15.50
N LEU A 177 -10.17 -1.82 -15.64
CA LEU A 177 -8.94 -2.42 -15.11
C LEU A 177 -8.89 -2.40 -13.58
N LEU A 178 -9.37 -1.33 -12.95
CA LEU A 178 -9.28 -1.15 -11.50
C LEU A 178 -10.42 -1.83 -10.74
N ARG A 179 -11.58 -2.05 -11.38
CA ARG A 179 -12.80 -2.59 -10.76
C ARG A 179 -12.58 -3.90 -9.98
N PRO A 180 -11.83 -4.90 -10.47
CA PRO A 180 -11.60 -6.15 -9.72
C PRO A 180 -10.80 -5.95 -8.43
N TYR A 181 -10.05 -4.84 -8.34
CA TYR A 181 -9.14 -4.56 -7.22
C TYR A 181 -9.76 -3.66 -6.16
N ARG A 182 -10.87 -2.97 -6.48
CA ARG A 182 -11.57 -2.08 -5.55
C ARG A 182 -12.09 -2.85 -4.34
N ARG A 183 -11.89 -2.27 -3.17
CA ARG A 183 -12.45 -2.79 -1.93
C ARG A 183 -13.97 -2.62 -1.93
N VAL A 184 -14.69 -3.73 -1.97
CA VAL A 184 -16.14 -3.73 -1.73
C VAL A 184 -16.35 -3.66 -0.22
N ARG A 185 -16.97 -2.57 0.25
CA ARG A 185 -17.54 -2.50 1.59
C ARG A 185 -19.00 -2.93 1.48
N LEU A 186 -19.36 -4.00 2.17
CA LEU A 186 -20.74 -4.47 2.34
C LEU A 186 -21.37 -3.81 3.56
#